data_AF-G1UZZ4-F1
#
_entry.id   AF-G1UZZ4-F1
#
_cell.length_a   1.000
_cell.length_b   1.000
_cell.length_c   1.000
_cell.angle_alpha   90.00
_cell.angle_beta   90.00
_cell.angle_gamma   90.00
#
_symmetry.space_group_name_H-M   'P 1'
#
loop_
_entity.id
_entity.type
_entity.pdbx_description
1 polymer ?
#
loop_
_entity_poly.entity_id
_entity_poly.type
_entity_poly.pdbx_seq_one_letter_code
_entity_poly.pdbx_strand_id
1 'polypeptide(L)'
;MSMHEIEDYIEEAIRAVSRSDMPVSEKRNMIYSLLRLEEYGDCGFTNLRTLKEMMDCQYTFVFDKTEMYDYEANRGYYDDLSKKGGCSQGAPYTLVARDAVTNEWVKHGDKVCIDSGSDAWRGMVAAGAITGEGAAPVERLEDLDVLRKVKKLWGPMDDYFMQAHGGLFLLSGAIDDLPEEEFPEHFGMTKQDFEDEYGD
;
A
#
# COMPACT_ATOMS: atom_id res chain seq x y z
N MET A 1 -16.18 7.81 -9.62
CA MET A 1 -15.09 7.61 -8.66
C MET A 1 -13.88 8.39 -9.10
N SER A 2 -13.32 9.20 -8.23
CA SER A 2 -12.05 9.89 -8.45
C SER A 2 -10.89 8.97 -8.06
N MET A 3 -9.77 9.07 -8.76
CA MET A 3 -8.54 8.36 -8.40
C MET A 3 -8.11 8.69 -6.95
N HIS A 4 -8.39 9.91 -6.49
CA HIS A 4 -8.12 10.33 -5.11
C HIS A 4 -8.93 9.57 -4.04
N GLU A 5 -10.15 9.14 -4.35
CA GLU A 5 -10.99 8.36 -3.41
C GLU A 5 -10.37 6.99 -3.15
N ILE A 6 -9.83 6.36 -4.19
CA ILE A 6 -9.10 5.09 -4.09
C ILE A 6 -7.80 5.30 -3.31
N GLU A 7 -7.01 6.34 -3.64
CA GLU A 7 -5.77 6.63 -2.89
C GLU A 7 -6.04 6.84 -1.39
N ASP A 8 -7.09 7.59 -1.04
CA ASP A 8 -7.47 7.83 0.36
C ASP A 8 -7.98 6.56 1.05
N TYR A 9 -8.74 5.72 0.34
CA TYR A 9 -9.16 4.42 0.85
C TYR A 9 -7.97 3.52 1.15
N ILE A 10 -7.01 3.42 0.23
CA ILE A 10 -5.81 2.59 0.42
C ILE A 10 -4.95 3.14 1.58
N GLU A 11 -4.85 4.47 1.72
CA GLU A 11 -4.17 5.11 2.86
C GLU A 11 -4.76 4.63 4.21
N GLU A 12 -6.08 4.76 4.37
CA GLU A 12 -6.76 4.38 5.60
C GLU A 12 -6.80 2.86 5.81
N ALA A 13 -6.90 2.07 4.74
CA ALA A 13 -6.80 0.62 4.81
C ALA A 13 -5.42 0.17 5.34
N ILE A 14 -4.33 0.79 4.87
CA ILE A 14 -2.97 0.54 5.39
C ILE A 14 -2.89 0.92 6.87
N ARG A 15 -3.50 2.03 7.28
CA ARG A 15 -3.58 2.43 8.71
C ARG A 15 -4.33 1.40 9.55
N ALA A 16 -5.45 0.88 9.06
CA ALA A 16 -6.22 -0.16 9.74
C ALA A 16 -5.40 -1.46 9.88
N VAL A 17 -4.70 -1.87 8.83
CA VAL A 17 -3.78 -3.02 8.86
C VAL A 17 -2.66 -2.80 9.88
N SER A 18 -2.01 -1.64 9.84
CA SER A 18 -0.90 -1.30 10.75
C SER A 18 -1.30 -1.35 12.22
N ARG A 19 -2.50 -0.84 12.56
CA ARG A 19 -3.05 -0.83 13.92
C ARG A 19 -3.58 -2.17 14.42
N SER A 20 -3.80 -3.15 13.53
CA SER A 20 -4.34 -4.45 13.90
C SER A 20 -3.37 -5.29 14.74
N ASP A 21 -3.87 -6.34 15.38
CA ASP A 21 -3.06 -7.33 16.11
C ASP A 21 -2.53 -8.47 15.21
N MET A 22 -2.63 -8.33 13.88
CA MET A 22 -2.14 -9.34 12.94
C MET A 22 -0.61 -9.50 13.05
N PRO A 23 -0.06 -10.70 12.82
CA PRO A 23 1.37 -10.89 12.69
C PRO A 23 1.97 -10.01 11.60
N VAL A 24 3.24 -9.61 11.75
CA VAL A 24 3.95 -8.75 10.78
C VAL A 24 3.92 -9.39 9.38
N SER A 25 4.10 -10.71 9.28
CA SER A 25 4.02 -11.42 8.00
C SER A 25 2.69 -11.20 7.27
N GLU A 26 1.56 -11.27 7.99
CA GLU A 26 0.23 -11.05 7.43
C GLU A 26 0.02 -9.58 7.07
N LYS A 27 0.46 -8.64 7.94
CA LYS A 27 0.40 -7.21 7.65
C LYS A 27 1.16 -6.86 6.37
N ARG A 28 2.34 -7.44 6.15
CA ARG A 28 3.15 -7.22 4.94
C ARG A 28 2.44 -7.69 3.68
N ASN A 29 1.81 -8.87 3.71
CA ASN A 29 1.04 -9.38 2.57
C ASN A 29 -0.19 -8.51 2.29
N MET A 30 -0.86 -8.04 3.34
CA MET A 30 -2.00 -7.10 3.21
C MET A 30 -1.57 -5.78 2.58
N ILE A 31 -0.49 -5.15 3.06
CA ILE A 31 0.02 -3.89 2.50
C ILE A 31 0.46 -4.08 1.04
N TYR A 32 1.21 -5.16 0.76
CA TYR A 32 1.59 -5.51 -0.61
C TYR A 32 0.38 -5.61 -1.54
N SER A 33 -0.67 -6.29 -1.08
CA SER A 33 -1.88 -6.53 -1.87
C SER A 33 -2.75 -5.27 -2.02
N LEU A 34 -2.83 -4.43 -0.99
CA LEU A 34 -3.50 -3.12 -1.04
C LEU A 34 -2.85 -2.18 -2.06
N LEU A 35 -1.52 -2.15 -2.10
CA LEU A 35 -0.81 -1.36 -3.10
C LEU A 35 -1.01 -1.92 -4.51
N ARG A 36 -1.22 -3.22 -4.68
CA ARG A 36 -1.65 -3.77 -5.99
C ARG A 36 -3.08 -3.39 -6.36
N LEU A 37 -3.98 -3.29 -5.39
CA LEU A 37 -5.35 -2.82 -5.61
C LEU A 37 -5.38 -1.36 -6.10
N GLU A 38 -4.47 -0.50 -5.63
CA GLU A 38 -4.43 0.89 -6.08
C GLU A 38 -4.10 1.03 -7.58
N GLU A 39 -3.42 0.04 -8.18
CA GLU A 39 -3.07 0.03 -9.60
C GLU A 39 -4.33 0.00 -10.50
N TYR A 40 -5.48 -0.49 -10.01
CA TYR A 40 -6.76 -0.41 -10.73
C TYR A 40 -7.27 1.02 -10.92
N GLY A 41 -6.82 1.96 -10.08
CA GLY A 41 -7.22 3.36 -10.09
C GLY A 41 -6.18 4.31 -10.70
N ASP A 42 -5.12 3.83 -11.35
CA ASP A 42 -3.96 4.65 -11.80
C ASP A 42 -3.39 5.55 -10.67
N CYS A 43 -3.33 4.97 -9.47
CA CYS A 43 -2.90 5.61 -8.23
C CYS A 43 -1.42 5.32 -7.95
N GLY A 44 -0.74 6.17 -7.18
CA GLY A 44 0.68 5.92 -6.86
C GLY A 44 1.34 6.78 -5.79
N PHE A 45 0.62 7.71 -5.15
CA PHE A 45 1.19 8.57 -4.11
C PHE A 45 0.99 8.03 -2.67
N THR A 46 0.26 6.93 -2.50
CA THR A 46 -0.14 6.41 -1.18
C THR A 46 1.05 5.99 -0.30
N ASN A 47 2.13 5.49 -0.91
CA ASN A 47 3.36 5.10 -0.23
C ASN A 47 4.01 6.24 0.55
N LEU A 48 3.88 7.48 0.08
CA LEU A 48 4.48 8.63 0.75
C LEU A 48 3.68 9.08 1.98
N ARG A 49 2.37 8.84 1.98
CA ARG A 49 1.44 9.27 3.04
C ARG A 49 1.36 8.27 4.20
N THR A 50 1.72 7.01 3.95
CA THR A 50 1.64 5.89 4.90
C THR A 50 3.00 5.32 5.28
N LEU A 51 4.09 6.04 4.99
CA LEU A 51 5.44 5.51 5.14
C LEU A 51 5.74 5.02 6.55
N LYS A 52 5.27 5.74 7.57
CA LYS A 52 5.46 5.34 8.97
C LYS A 52 4.79 3.98 9.23
N GLU A 53 3.54 3.83 8.81
CA GLU A 53 2.74 2.62 8.97
C GLU A 53 3.39 1.43 8.24
N MET A 54 3.89 1.64 7.03
CA MET A 54 4.59 0.62 6.25
C MET A 54 5.93 0.21 6.89
N MET A 55 6.67 1.16 7.47
CA MET A 55 7.89 0.87 8.24
C MET A 55 7.59 0.08 9.52
N ASP A 56 6.56 0.48 10.27
CA ASP A 56 6.12 -0.22 11.49
C ASP A 56 5.70 -1.67 11.18
N CYS A 57 5.19 -1.92 9.97
CA CYS A 57 4.84 -3.26 9.49
C CYS A 57 5.99 -4.00 8.82
N GLN A 58 7.22 -3.46 8.80
CA GLN A 58 8.36 -4.03 8.08
C GLN A 58 8.07 -4.31 6.59
N TYR A 59 7.16 -3.55 5.98
CA TYR A 59 6.91 -3.60 4.55
C TYR A 59 7.93 -2.72 3.80
N THR A 60 8.14 -1.50 4.27
CA THR A 60 9.12 -0.54 3.72
C THR A 60 10.31 -0.39 4.65
N PHE A 61 11.51 -0.28 4.08
CA PHE A 61 12.76 -0.04 4.79
C PHE A 61 13.42 1.23 4.30
N VAL A 62 14.12 1.93 5.20
CA VAL A 62 14.85 3.15 4.88
C VAL A 62 16.33 2.95 5.20
N PHE A 63 17.18 3.24 4.22
CA PHE A 63 18.64 3.15 4.35
C PHE A 63 19.30 4.47 3.99
N ASP A 64 20.51 4.70 4.48
CA ASP A 64 21.39 5.67 3.84
C ASP A 64 21.69 5.20 2.42
N LYS A 65 21.67 6.12 1.44
CA LYS A 65 21.86 5.76 0.03
C LYS A 65 23.17 5.02 -0.21
N THR A 66 24.21 5.32 0.58
CA THR A 66 25.53 4.68 0.51
C THR A 66 25.56 3.25 1.05
N GLU A 67 24.52 2.83 1.79
CA GLU A 67 24.37 1.48 2.34
C GLU A 67 23.60 0.55 1.39
N MET A 68 23.05 1.08 0.30
CA MET A 68 22.38 0.26 -0.72
C MET A 68 23.35 -0.77 -1.29
N TYR A 69 22.88 -2.02 -1.41
CA TYR A 69 23.69 -3.19 -1.80
C TYR A 69 24.47 -3.01 -3.12
N ASP A 70 23.97 -2.15 -4.00
CA ASP A 70 24.52 -1.84 -5.32
C ASP A 70 24.93 -0.37 -5.47
N TYR A 71 25.05 0.39 -4.38
CA TYR A 71 25.36 1.84 -4.43
C TYR A 71 26.60 2.14 -5.26
N GLU A 72 27.69 1.41 -5.08
CA GLU A 72 28.94 1.67 -5.80
C GLU A 72 28.82 1.49 -7.32
N ALA A 73 27.98 0.54 -7.76
CA ALA A 73 27.70 0.34 -9.18
C ALA A 73 26.70 1.38 -9.73
N ASN A 74 25.79 1.87 -8.89
CA ASN A 74 24.66 2.72 -9.27
C ASN A 74 24.70 4.12 -8.62
N ARG A 75 25.89 4.64 -8.31
CA ARG A 75 26.08 5.88 -7.54
C ARG A 75 25.30 7.06 -8.11
N GLY A 76 25.37 7.28 -9.43
CA GLY A 76 24.65 8.36 -10.09
C GLY A 76 23.13 8.26 -9.96
N TYR A 77 22.58 7.04 -9.99
CA TYR A 77 21.15 6.82 -9.80
C TYR A 77 20.69 7.24 -8.41
N TYR A 78 21.41 6.83 -7.37
CA TYR A 78 21.07 7.15 -5.98
C TYR A 78 21.35 8.63 -5.62
N ASP A 79 22.43 9.22 -6.14
CA ASP A 79 22.76 10.62 -5.92
C ASP A 79 21.76 11.59 -6.55
N ASP A 80 21.11 11.17 -7.64
CA ASP A 80 20.08 11.94 -8.34
C ASP A 80 18.64 11.53 -7.96
N LEU A 81 18.45 10.53 -7.11
CA LEU A 81 17.12 9.98 -6.79
C LEU A 81 16.14 11.04 -6.29
N SER A 82 16.61 11.94 -5.42
CA SER A 82 15.79 13.01 -4.82
C SER A 82 15.34 14.09 -5.80
N LYS A 83 16.01 14.18 -6.95
CA LYS A 83 15.69 15.11 -8.04
C LYS A 83 14.55 14.57 -8.91
N LYS A 84 14.19 13.29 -8.79
CA LYS A 84 13.08 12.69 -9.53
C LYS A 84 11.74 13.16 -8.93
N GLY A 85 10.78 13.41 -9.83
CA GLY A 85 9.44 13.92 -9.48
C GLY A 85 8.41 12.85 -9.16
N GLY A 86 8.61 11.62 -9.65
CA GLY A 86 7.70 10.50 -9.44
C GLY A 86 8.43 9.24 -9.00
N CYS A 87 7.69 8.33 -8.37
CA CYS A 87 8.11 6.98 -8.05
C CYS A 87 7.17 5.98 -8.73
N SER A 88 7.72 4.86 -9.18
CA SER A 88 6.93 3.71 -9.62
C SER A 88 6.98 2.66 -8.50
N GLN A 89 5.88 1.92 -8.30
CA GLN A 89 5.90 0.82 -7.34
C GLN A 89 7.04 -0.16 -7.65
N GLY A 90 7.72 -0.60 -6.59
CA GLY A 90 8.87 -1.52 -6.69
C GLY A 90 10.20 -0.86 -7.08
N ALA A 91 10.23 0.44 -7.42
CA ALA A 91 11.47 1.18 -7.57
C ALA A 91 11.89 1.81 -6.23
N PRO A 92 13.19 1.90 -5.91
CA PRO A 92 13.67 2.75 -4.83
C PRO A 92 13.18 4.19 -4.99
N TYR A 93 12.81 4.81 -3.88
CA TYR A 93 12.34 6.20 -3.87
C TYR A 93 12.96 6.98 -2.72
N THR A 94 12.96 8.30 -2.82
CA THR A 94 13.48 9.18 -1.76
C THR A 94 12.48 9.29 -0.63
N LEU A 95 12.97 9.21 0.60
CA LEU A 95 12.17 9.50 1.79
C LEU A 95 11.62 10.93 1.71
N VAL A 96 10.31 11.06 1.82
CA VAL A 96 9.62 12.34 1.98
C VAL A 96 8.87 12.30 3.31
N ALA A 97 9.16 13.23 4.21
CA ALA A 97 8.55 13.29 5.52
C ALA A 97 8.10 14.71 5.82
N ARG A 98 7.09 14.85 6.68
CA ARG A 98 6.62 16.15 7.12
C ARG A 98 7.52 16.69 8.22
N ASP A 99 8.03 17.90 8.05
CA ASP A 99 8.80 18.58 9.07
C ASP A 99 7.88 18.91 10.26
N ALA A 100 8.27 18.49 11.45
CA ALA A 100 7.45 18.64 12.65
C ALA A 100 7.32 20.10 13.12
N VAL A 101 8.19 21.00 12.66
CA VAL A 101 8.22 22.42 13.05
C VAL A 101 7.49 23.27 12.01
N THR A 102 7.82 23.11 10.73
CA THR A 102 7.26 23.93 9.64
C THR A 102 5.99 23.35 9.05
N ASN A 103 5.70 22.07 9.33
CA ASN A 103 4.56 21.33 8.78
C ASN A 103 4.63 21.15 7.24
N GLU A 104 5.79 21.41 6.64
CA GLU A 104 6.07 21.27 5.22
C GLU A 104 6.60 19.87 4.87
N TRP A 105 6.43 19.45 3.62
CA TRP A 105 7.01 18.20 3.12
C TRP A 105 8.47 18.39 2.74
N VAL A 106 9.36 17.59 3.33
CA VAL A 106 10.81 17.65 3.12
C VAL A 106 11.29 16.35 2.48
N LYS A 107 12.08 16.47 1.40
CA LYS A 107 12.79 15.34 0.78
C LYS A 107 14.13 15.12 1.46
N HIS A 108 14.41 13.88 1.88
CA HIS A 108 15.67 13.48 2.48
C HIS A 108 16.56 12.79 1.44
N GLY A 109 17.35 13.58 0.70
CA GLY A 109 18.08 13.09 -0.48
C GLY A 109 19.26 12.16 -0.20
N ASP A 110 19.57 11.92 1.07
CA ASP A 110 20.50 10.92 1.58
C ASP A 110 19.83 9.59 1.93
N LYS A 111 18.48 9.55 2.01
CA LYS A 111 17.71 8.39 2.43
C LYS A 111 16.94 7.76 1.28
N VAL A 112 16.99 6.43 1.22
CA VAL A 112 16.32 5.62 0.20
C VAL A 112 15.31 4.70 0.87
N CYS A 113 14.06 4.79 0.43
CA CYS A 113 13.01 3.85 0.77
C CYS A 113 12.98 2.70 -0.23
N ILE A 114 12.81 1.48 0.28
CA ILE A 114 12.60 0.28 -0.53
C ILE A 114 11.46 -0.56 0.04
N ASP A 115 10.60 -1.06 -0.84
CA ASP A 115 9.43 -1.85 -0.47
C ASP A 115 9.71 -3.35 -0.60
N SER A 116 9.09 -4.14 0.27
CA SER A 116 9.15 -5.59 0.24
C SER A 116 8.72 -6.16 -1.11
N GLY A 117 9.44 -7.16 -1.61
CA GLY A 117 9.21 -7.77 -2.92
C GLY A 117 9.87 -7.04 -4.11
N SER A 118 10.38 -5.82 -3.92
CA SER A 118 11.16 -5.11 -4.94
C SER A 118 12.53 -5.75 -5.20
N ASP A 119 13.14 -5.45 -6.35
CA ASP A 119 14.50 -5.91 -6.66
C ASP A 119 15.54 -5.36 -5.69
N ALA A 120 15.39 -4.09 -5.29
CA ALA A 120 16.27 -3.50 -4.29
C ALA A 120 16.11 -4.15 -2.92
N TRP A 121 14.88 -4.47 -2.49
CA TRP A 121 14.65 -5.25 -1.28
C TRP A 121 15.30 -6.64 -1.35
N ARG A 122 15.16 -7.35 -2.48
CA ARG A 122 15.82 -8.65 -2.69
C ARG A 122 17.34 -8.54 -2.57
N GLY A 123 17.93 -7.49 -3.17
CA GLY A 123 19.36 -7.21 -3.05
C GLY A 123 19.81 -6.94 -1.61
N MET A 124 19.04 -6.15 -0.86
CA MET A 124 19.32 -5.85 0.55
C MET A 124 19.16 -7.07 1.47
N VAL A 125 18.18 -7.93 1.22
CA VAL A 125 18.03 -9.22 1.91
C VAL A 125 19.23 -10.13 1.61
N ALA A 126 19.64 -10.25 0.35
CA ALA A 126 20.79 -11.06 -0.06
C ALA A 126 22.11 -10.56 0.55
N ALA A 127 22.25 -9.24 0.73
CA ALA A 127 23.38 -8.62 1.41
C ALA A 127 23.34 -8.79 2.95
N GLY A 128 22.25 -9.32 3.51
CA GLY A 128 22.06 -9.51 4.95
C GLY A 128 21.68 -8.24 5.72
N ALA A 129 21.33 -7.15 5.01
CA ALA A 129 20.92 -5.88 5.62
C ALA A 129 19.49 -5.92 6.16
N ILE A 130 18.62 -6.75 5.56
CA ILE A 130 17.26 -7.02 6.05
C ILE A 130 17.21 -8.47 6.52
N THR A 131 16.70 -8.71 7.73
CA THR A 131 16.63 -10.03 8.36
C THR A 131 15.28 -10.25 9.07
N GLY A 132 15.03 -11.47 9.55
CA GLY A 132 13.80 -11.81 10.28
C GLY A 132 12.56 -11.79 9.40
N GLU A 133 11.41 -11.41 9.97
CA GLU A 133 10.12 -11.36 9.24
C GLU A 133 10.15 -10.39 8.06
N GLY A 134 10.88 -9.27 8.20
CA GLY A 134 11.08 -8.29 7.12
C GLY A 134 11.84 -8.83 5.90
N ALA A 135 12.59 -9.93 6.04
CA ALA A 135 13.29 -10.60 4.95
C ALA A 135 12.47 -11.72 4.29
N ALA A 136 11.32 -12.10 4.89
CA ALA A 136 10.46 -13.11 4.29
C ALA A 136 9.81 -12.57 3.01
N PRO A 137 9.58 -13.40 1.99
CA PRO A 137 8.80 -13.02 0.81
C PRO A 137 7.43 -12.45 1.19
N VAL A 138 6.93 -11.53 0.36
CA VAL A 138 5.54 -11.08 0.41
C VAL A 138 4.73 -11.83 -0.64
N GLU A 139 3.48 -12.13 -0.30
CA GLU A 139 2.55 -12.86 -1.15
C GLU A 139 1.38 -11.96 -1.54
N ARG A 140 0.96 -12.05 -2.81
CA ARG A 140 -0.26 -11.43 -3.29
C ARG A 140 -1.45 -12.25 -2.78
N LEU A 141 -2.34 -11.60 -2.06
CA LEU A 141 -3.62 -12.16 -1.64
C LEU A 141 -4.69 -11.88 -2.70
N GLU A 142 -5.73 -12.69 -2.73
CA GLU A 142 -6.91 -12.47 -3.58
C GLU A 142 -7.63 -11.18 -3.19
N ASP A 143 -8.14 -10.44 -4.17
CA ASP A 143 -8.75 -9.12 -3.94
C ASP A 143 -9.99 -9.17 -3.05
N LEU A 144 -10.81 -10.19 -3.24
CA LEU A 144 -11.96 -10.45 -2.38
C LEU A 144 -11.54 -10.60 -0.92
N ASP A 145 -10.51 -11.39 -0.64
CA ASP A 145 -10.04 -11.62 0.72
C ASP A 145 -9.45 -10.35 1.35
N VAL A 146 -8.72 -9.56 0.55
CA VAL A 146 -8.17 -8.27 1.00
C VAL A 146 -9.29 -7.31 1.36
N LEU A 147 -10.27 -7.11 0.48
CA LEU A 147 -11.38 -6.18 0.68
C LEU A 147 -12.26 -6.60 1.87
N ARG A 148 -12.55 -7.90 2.00
CA ARG A 148 -13.24 -8.47 3.18
C ARG A 148 -12.49 -8.22 4.47
N LYS A 149 -11.18 -8.48 4.47
CA LYS A 149 -10.33 -8.28 5.64
C LYS A 149 -10.26 -6.80 6.03
N VAL A 150 -10.11 -5.89 5.06
CA VAL A 150 -10.11 -4.44 5.31
C VAL A 150 -11.43 -4.01 5.91
N LYS A 151 -12.57 -4.44 5.35
CA LYS A 151 -13.89 -4.11 5.89
C LYS A 151 -14.02 -4.52 7.36
N LYS A 152 -13.55 -5.72 7.70
CA LYS A 152 -13.55 -6.22 9.08
C LYS A 152 -12.61 -5.44 10.01
N LEU A 153 -11.43 -5.05 9.54
CA LEU A 153 -10.44 -4.31 10.34
C LEU A 153 -10.83 -2.85 10.56
N TRP A 154 -11.39 -2.22 9.54
CA TRP A 154 -11.79 -0.82 9.54
C TRP A 154 -13.15 -0.64 10.21
N GLY A 155 -14.10 -1.54 9.94
CA GLY A 155 -15.46 -1.50 10.48
C GLY A 155 -16.39 -0.58 9.67
N PRO A 156 -17.25 0.21 10.35
CA PRO A 156 -18.10 1.18 9.67
C PRO A 156 -17.27 2.21 8.88
N MET A 157 -17.68 2.44 7.64
CA MET A 157 -17.09 3.43 6.75
C MET A 157 -18.16 4.47 6.44
N ASP A 158 -17.76 5.73 6.23
CA ASP A 158 -18.68 6.75 5.72
C ASP A 158 -18.93 6.57 4.21
N ASP A 159 -19.88 7.33 3.67
CA ASP A 159 -20.28 7.21 2.26
C ASP A 159 -19.11 7.42 1.29
N TYR A 160 -18.12 8.26 1.65
CA TYR A 160 -16.94 8.53 0.83
C TYR A 160 -16.07 7.27 0.68
N PHE A 161 -15.72 6.63 1.81
CA PHE A 161 -14.92 5.40 1.76
C PHE A 161 -15.72 4.18 1.30
N MET A 162 -17.04 4.15 1.55
CA MET A 162 -17.92 3.10 1.03
C MET A 162 -17.99 3.14 -0.50
N GLN A 163 -18.02 4.33 -1.11
CA GLN A 163 -17.93 4.46 -2.56
C GLN A 163 -16.62 3.85 -3.08
N ALA A 164 -15.47 4.25 -2.54
CA ALA A 164 -14.17 3.70 -2.94
C ALA A 164 -14.10 2.17 -2.74
N HIS A 165 -14.64 1.66 -1.62
CA HIS A 165 -14.71 0.24 -1.33
C HIS A 165 -15.50 -0.53 -2.40
N GLY A 166 -16.71 -0.06 -2.74
CA GLY A 166 -17.53 -0.64 -3.80
C GLY A 166 -16.87 -0.59 -5.17
N GLY A 167 -16.19 0.52 -5.49
CA GLY A 167 -15.42 0.63 -6.73
C GLY A 167 -14.30 -0.36 -6.85
N LEU A 168 -13.55 -0.61 -5.77
CA LEU A 168 -12.49 -1.61 -5.80
C LEU A 168 -13.05 -3.02 -5.98
N PHE A 169 -14.22 -3.33 -5.40
CA PHE A 169 -14.92 -4.58 -5.68
C PHE A 169 -15.27 -4.73 -7.17
N LEU A 170 -15.76 -3.67 -7.81
CA LEU A 170 -16.10 -3.67 -9.24
C LEU A 170 -14.85 -3.75 -10.13
N LEU A 171 -13.85 -2.90 -9.88
CA LEU A 171 -12.65 -2.78 -10.71
C LEU A 171 -11.76 -4.03 -10.65
N SER A 172 -11.68 -4.68 -9.49
CA SER A 172 -10.93 -5.93 -9.33
C SER A 172 -11.69 -7.16 -9.84
N GLY A 173 -13.01 -7.06 -10.06
CA GLY A 173 -13.88 -8.20 -10.33
C GLY A 173 -14.23 -9.02 -9.07
N ALA A 174 -13.75 -8.63 -7.89
CA ALA A 174 -14.05 -9.35 -6.64
C ALA A 174 -15.54 -9.39 -6.30
N ILE A 175 -16.35 -8.49 -6.88
CA ILE A 175 -17.80 -8.48 -6.70
C ILE A 175 -18.48 -9.76 -7.20
N ASP A 176 -17.93 -10.39 -8.26
CA ASP A 176 -18.52 -11.58 -8.88
C ASP A 176 -18.45 -12.81 -7.96
N ASP A 177 -17.41 -12.85 -7.13
CA ASP A 177 -17.14 -13.94 -6.19
C ASP A 177 -17.67 -13.65 -4.77
N LEU A 178 -18.22 -12.46 -4.51
CA LEU A 178 -18.78 -12.11 -3.21
C LEU A 178 -20.11 -12.88 -2.96
N PRO A 179 -20.24 -13.62 -1.84
CA PRO A 179 -21.50 -14.28 -1.50
C PRO A 179 -22.64 -13.26 -1.29
N GLU A 180 -23.84 -13.57 -1.78
CA GLU A 180 -25.01 -12.69 -1.70
C GLU A 180 -25.33 -12.26 -0.26
N GLU A 181 -25.15 -13.17 0.70
CA GLU A 181 -25.38 -12.92 2.11
C GLU A 181 -24.42 -11.88 2.73
N GLU A 182 -23.28 -11.60 2.09
CA GLU A 182 -22.28 -10.64 2.56
C GLU A 182 -22.48 -9.22 1.99
N PHE A 183 -23.36 -9.05 0.98
CA PHE A 183 -23.66 -7.73 0.40
C PHE A 183 -24.16 -6.71 1.43
N PRO A 184 -25.07 -7.05 2.36
CA PRO A 184 -25.52 -6.09 3.37
C PRO A 184 -24.40 -5.60 4.29
N GLU A 185 -23.42 -6.45 4.62
CA GLU A 185 -22.25 -6.06 5.43
C GLU A 185 -21.31 -5.14 4.65
N HIS A 186 -21.12 -5.42 3.36
CA HIS A 186 -20.18 -4.71 2.51
C HIS A 186 -20.70 -3.41 1.93
N PHE A 187 -22.00 -3.33 1.62
CA PHE A 187 -22.60 -2.23 0.88
C PHE A 187 -23.84 -1.64 1.56
N GLY A 188 -24.34 -2.25 2.64
CA GLY A 188 -25.54 -1.78 3.34
C GLY A 188 -26.84 -2.08 2.59
N MET A 189 -26.80 -2.91 1.54
CA MET A 189 -27.92 -3.25 0.66
C MET A 189 -27.85 -4.70 0.19
N THR A 190 -28.92 -5.20 -0.43
CA THR A 190 -28.91 -6.57 -0.99
C THR A 190 -28.14 -6.61 -2.31
N LYS A 191 -27.77 -7.81 -2.77
CA LYS A 191 -27.16 -7.99 -4.09
C LYS A 191 -28.04 -7.45 -5.21
N GLN A 192 -29.35 -7.73 -5.15
CA GLN A 192 -30.29 -7.23 -6.16
C GLN A 192 -30.32 -5.69 -6.19
N ASP A 193 -30.39 -5.04 -5.02
CA ASP A 193 -30.40 -3.57 -4.96
C ASP A 193 -29.08 -2.98 -5.51
N PHE A 194 -27.95 -3.63 -5.21
CA PHE A 194 -26.64 -3.23 -5.71
C PHE A 194 -26.56 -3.36 -7.24
N GLU A 195 -27.01 -4.49 -7.80
CA GLU A 195 -27.07 -4.69 -9.25
C GLU A 195 -28.04 -3.72 -9.94
N ASP A 196 -29.17 -3.41 -9.31
CA ASP A 196 -30.14 -2.44 -9.84
C ASP A 196 -29.59 -1.00 -9.86
N GLU A 197 -28.72 -0.65 -8.91
CA GLU A 197 -28.12 0.69 -8.79
C GLU A 197 -26.83 0.85 -9.62
N TYR A 198 -26.04 -0.22 -9.77
CA TYR A 198 -24.67 -0.17 -10.32
C TYR A 198 -24.39 -1.13 -11.50
N GLY A 199 -25.34 -1.97 -11.90
CA GLY A 199 -25.14 -3.08 -12.84
C GLY A 199 -25.20 -2.78 -14.35
N ASP A 200 -24.82 -1.57 -14.78
CA ASP A 200 -24.72 -1.19 -16.21
C ASP A 200 -23.28 -1.26 -16.75
#